data_AF-A0A5C8K8X8-F1
#
_entry.id   AF-A0A5C8K8X8-F1
#
_cell.length_a   1.000
_cell.length_b   1.000
_cell.length_c   1.000
_cell.angle_alpha   90.00
_cell.angle_beta   90.00
_cell.angle_gamma   90.00
#
_symmetry.space_group_name_H-M   'P 1'
#
loop_
_entity.id
_entity.type
_entity.pdbx_description
1 polymer ?
#
loop_
_entity_poly.entity_id
_entity_poly.type
_entity_poly.pdbx_seq_one_letter_code
_entity_poly.pdbx_strand_id
1 'polypeptide(L)'
;MNRKVCILFGFLVTLLCFQIRVQATVTQTTDGQGITWQLVSAGDDLRTLLTSSAINPLYIKASQVLTFGGGDIKLPAGLTVTLDMGNHALFSTQNGTFGLNNNCKVTFQNEYKVSTGTTNQTTVPNTNGIGTMSGYYNNYWGTWYTTGGLSGTSLTYKNVTEDLSSIKTWGNGGQPFYNYGIPVNFSGTNVFNYQNSGQEFMEGNGIIVLDGTTTITHYSTGSGIIWANASPVISVAAGASLTIDASTLPNSARGFWWLENNPAMTITNNGSLNWKMAQANTGFYLNGGLSSLTMNFGPQSNTTITAPGFFDFSKPSGPFTTTIGNGATFIYNAGAYQVFNNTPKAIDKFTINSANLVRLNSSLTPTTSILGADSTQMPISLQLDNLDNSGMGYNINAYDSSGNAKLTSSMTAGVYGMIGSFHAALNDLSALTNGLHVASSNDVKTYQTAAQLEFVKQNASLSFLQLPDATSMSWNYPISSSFSNLLLSRNGTSPNMAFSMMATARKPSFSLQASVQNSNLPTGINFAWLQSSSDSLVPLNSAATTLFTNASAGVTNPSYGQFNLTQSAQMGLLLQTQSNKVYQGTYSATINWTLVDGIQ
;
A
#
# COMPACT_ATOMS: atom_id res chain seq x y z
N MET A 1 -53.72 87.81 25.63
CA MET A 1 -54.13 86.62 24.85
C MET A 1 -52.87 86.07 24.18
N ASN A 2 -52.08 85.17 24.79
CA ASN A 2 -52.21 83.73 25.06
C ASN A 2 -52.15 82.76 23.84
N ARG A 3 -50.92 82.27 23.59
CA ARG A 3 -50.41 80.89 23.31
C ARG A 3 -51.30 79.79 22.67
N LYS A 4 -50.68 79.06 21.72
CA LYS A 4 -50.41 77.58 21.59
C LYS A 4 -50.30 77.23 20.07
N VAL A 5 -49.20 76.79 19.45
CA VAL A 5 -48.34 75.57 19.55
C VAL A 5 -49.08 74.24 19.37
N CYS A 6 -48.80 73.56 18.24
CA CYS A 6 -48.77 72.10 17.95
C CYS A 6 -48.12 71.94 16.55
N ILE A 7 -46.81 71.65 16.40
CA ILE A 7 -46.15 70.33 16.30
C ILE A 7 -46.98 69.27 15.59
N LEU A 8 -46.63 68.95 14.34
CA LEU A 8 -46.76 67.60 13.78
C LEU A 8 -45.49 67.28 12.97
N PHE A 9 -44.67 66.41 13.56
CA PHE A 9 -43.40 65.90 13.06
C PHE A 9 -43.64 64.61 12.28
N GLY A 10 -42.92 64.44 11.17
CA GLY A 10 -42.28 63.18 10.77
C GLY A 10 -43.15 61.99 10.34
N PHE A 11 -43.50 61.93 9.05
CA PHE A 11 -43.75 60.67 8.33
C PHE A 11 -43.33 60.81 6.86
N LEU A 12 -42.04 61.10 6.64
CA LEU A 12 -41.39 60.86 5.35
C LEU A 12 -39.92 60.48 5.59
N VAL A 13 -39.74 59.56 6.54
CA VAL A 13 -38.49 58.87 6.82
C VAL A 13 -38.41 57.74 5.80
N THR A 14 -37.40 57.86 4.92
CA THR A 14 -36.76 56.76 4.19
C THR A 14 -37.70 55.70 3.62
N LEU A 15 -37.97 55.84 2.31
CA LEU A 15 -37.98 54.70 1.39
C LEU A 15 -36.56 54.09 1.39
N LEU A 16 -36.20 53.52 2.53
CA LEU A 16 -35.06 52.64 2.70
C LEU A 16 -35.29 51.50 1.72
N CYS A 17 -34.29 51.25 0.90
CA CYS A 17 -34.03 49.95 0.32
C CYS A 17 -34.06 48.90 1.46
N PHE A 18 -35.25 48.46 1.86
CA PHE A 18 -35.42 47.17 2.49
C PHE A 18 -35.09 46.17 1.39
N GLN A 19 -33.80 45.88 1.23
CA GLN A 19 -33.44 44.52 0.91
C GLN A 19 -34.15 43.67 1.96
N ILE A 20 -35.19 42.98 1.54
CA ILE A 20 -35.76 41.88 2.30
C ILE A 20 -34.60 40.89 2.43
N ARG A 21 -33.84 40.99 3.54
CA ARG A 21 -32.99 39.90 3.99
C ARG A 21 -33.96 38.82 4.41
N VAL A 22 -34.41 37.99 3.47
CA VAL A 22 -35.04 36.72 3.81
C VAL A 22 -33.95 35.96 4.54
N GLN A 23 -34.08 35.89 5.85
CA GLN A 23 -33.14 35.22 6.72
C GLN A 23 -33.19 33.75 6.34
N ALA A 24 -32.07 33.22 5.84
CA ALA A 24 -31.93 31.80 5.63
C ALA A 24 -32.29 31.08 6.95
N THR A 25 -33.17 30.09 6.85
CA THR A 25 -33.79 29.47 8.02
C THR A 25 -33.13 28.12 8.21
N VAL A 26 -32.37 27.97 9.29
CA VAL A 26 -31.86 26.67 9.74
C VAL A 26 -33.06 25.82 10.15
N THR A 27 -33.25 24.68 9.49
CA THR A 27 -34.26 23.68 9.86
C THR A 27 -33.60 22.45 10.46
N GLN A 28 -34.36 21.62 11.16
CA GLN A 28 -33.84 20.41 11.79
C GLN A 28 -34.50 19.17 11.21
N THR A 29 -33.70 18.13 10.99
CA THR A 29 -34.19 16.82 10.57
C THR A 29 -33.50 15.74 11.38
N THR A 30 -34.23 14.78 11.94
CA THR A 30 -33.63 13.62 12.60
C THR A 30 -33.60 12.45 11.63
N ASP A 31 -32.44 11.81 11.46
CA ASP A 31 -32.33 10.63 10.61
C ASP A 31 -32.81 9.34 11.29
N GLY A 32 -32.83 8.24 10.54
CA GLY A 32 -33.25 6.93 11.05
C GLY A 32 -32.34 6.35 12.14
N GLN A 33 -31.21 6.99 12.45
CA GLN A 33 -30.28 6.63 13.52
C GLN A 33 -30.40 7.57 14.74
N GLY A 34 -31.35 8.51 14.73
CA GLY A 34 -31.57 9.45 15.83
C GLY A 34 -30.63 10.66 15.82
N ILE A 35 -29.83 10.86 14.77
CA ILE A 35 -28.96 12.04 14.66
C ILE A 35 -29.80 13.22 14.17
N THR A 36 -29.77 14.31 14.93
CA THR A 36 -30.45 15.56 14.54
C THR A 36 -29.51 16.45 13.74
N TRP A 37 -29.80 16.58 12.45
CA TRP A 37 -29.09 17.40 11.50
C TRP A 37 -29.66 18.82 11.44
N GLN A 38 -28.79 19.81 11.52
CA GLN A 38 -29.09 21.20 11.20
C GLN A 38 -28.96 21.37 9.67
N LEU A 39 -30.09 21.48 8.98
CA LEU A 39 -30.13 21.69 7.54
C LEU A 39 -29.94 23.17 7.22
N VAL A 40 -28.89 23.48 6.47
CA VAL A 40 -28.50 24.85 6.08
C VAL A 40 -28.65 25.06 4.58
N SER A 41 -29.10 26.26 4.21
CA SER A 41 -29.22 26.69 2.81
C SER A 41 -28.33 27.89 2.48
N ALA A 42 -27.71 28.52 3.48
CA ALA A 42 -26.86 29.68 3.30
C ALA A 42 -25.52 29.52 4.04
N GLY A 43 -24.48 30.16 3.52
CA GLY A 43 -23.16 30.16 4.17
C GLY A 43 -23.14 30.96 5.47
N ASP A 44 -23.98 31.99 5.58
CA ASP A 44 -24.11 32.77 6.82
C ASP A 44 -24.74 31.93 7.96
N ASP A 45 -25.65 31.00 7.65
CA ASP A 45 -26.17 30.04 8.63
C ASP A 45 -25.07 29.09 9.12
N LEU A 46 -24.26 28.57 8.20
CA LEU A 46 -23.11 27.73 8.51
C LEU A 46 -22.13 28.46 9.45
N ARG A 47 -21.83 29.74 9.17
CA ARG A 47 -21.01 30.60 10.03
C ARG A 47 -21.60 30.71 11.44
N THR A 48 -22.89 31.02 11.53
CA THR A 48 -23.56 31.17 12.83
C THR A 48 -23.50 29.88 13.62
N LEU A 49 -23.81 28.74 13.01
CA LEU A 49 -23.74 27.44 13.71
C LEU A 49 -22.33 27.12 14.20
N LEU A 50 -21.31 27.32 13.37
CA LEU A 50 -19.92 26.97 13.72
C LEU A 50 -19.29 27.90 14.76
N THR A 51 -19.80 29.13 14.92
CA THR A 51 -19.26 30.12 15.88
C THR A 51 -20.03 30.20 17.20
N SER A 52 -21.31 29.83 17.21
CA SER A 52 -22.20 30.01 18.37
C SER A 52 -22.54 28.72 19.12
N SER A 53 -22.12 27.55 18.64
CA SER A 53 -22.71 26.27 19.04
C SER A 53 -22.61 25.97 20.54
N ALA A 54 -23.76 26.01 21.22
CA ALA A 54 -23.98 25.33 22.50
C ALA A 54 -24.19 23.81 22.35
N ILE A 55 -24.28 23.32 21.10
CA ILE A 55 -24.56 21.92 20.75
C ILE A 55 -23.25 21.22 20.37
N ASN A 56 -22.96 20.09 21.02
CA ASN A 56 -21.79 19.25 20.75
C ASN A 56 -22.15 17.78 21.08
N PRO A 57 -22.08 16.83 20.14
CA PRO A 57 -21.67 16.96 18.75
C PRO A 57 -22.65 17.75 17.87
N LEU A 58 -22.12 18.49 16.90
CA LEU A 58 -22.86 19.29 15.93
C LEU A 58 -22.92 18.58 14.58
N TYR A 59 -24.12 18.35 14.05
CA TYR A 59 -24.33 17.74 12.74
C TYR A 59 -25.00 18.75 11.81
N ILE A 60 -24.33 19.09 10.71
CA ILE A 60 -24.80 20.07 9.73
C ILE A 60 -24.95 19.38 8.38
N LYS A 61 -26.07 19.61 7.69
CA LYS A 61 -26.29 19.13 6.34
C LYS A 61 -26.59 20.30 5.41
N ALA A 62 -25.91 20.37 4.26
CA ALA A 62 -26.25 21.34 3.22
C ALA A 62 -27.46 20.86 2.42
N SER A 63 -28.40 21.76 2.11
CA SER A 63 -29.52 21.50 1.20
C SER A 63 -29.28 21.97 -0.24
N GLN A 64 -28.19 22.71 -0.46
CA GLN A 64 -27.78 23.25 -1.75
C GLN A 64 -26.30 23.63 -1.74
N VAL A 65 -25.78 24.10 -2.87
CA VAL A 65 -24.45 24.72 -2.95
C VAL A 65 -24.37 25.89 -1.98
N LEU A 66 -23.30 25.94 -1.19
CA LEU A 66 -23.07 26.98 -0.20
C LEU A 66 -21.87 27.84 -0.58
N THR A 67 -21.93 29.12 -0.23
CA THR A 67 -20.80 30.04 -0.33
C THR A 67 -20.54 30.65 1.04
N PHE A 68 -19.40 30.33 1.62
CA PHE A 68 -18.97 30.88 2.89
C PHE A 68 -18.29 32.24 2.69
N GLY A 69 -18.85 33.29 3.28
CA GLY A 69 -18.25 34.63 3.25
C GLY A 69 -18.12 35.25 4.63
N GLY A 70 -17.45 36.40 4.68
CA GLY A 70 -16.84 36.95 5.90
C GLY A 70 -15.47 36.30 6.15
N GLY A 71 -14.54 36.99 6.80
CA GLY A 71 -13.19 36.47 7.05
C GLY A 71 -13.17 35.16 7.87
N ASP A 72 -11.96 34.67 8.10
CA ASP A 72 -11.67 33.43 8.85
C ASP A 72 -12.48 33.34 10.16
N ILE A 73 -13.04 32.16 10.44
CA ILE A 73 -13.60 31.84 11.76
C ILE A 73 -12.74 30.82 12.48
N LYS A 74 -12.77 30.86 13.81
CA LYS A 74 -12.13 29.84 14.65
C LYS A 74 -13.19 29.03 15.38
N LEU A 75 -13.11 27.70 15.29
CA LEU A 75 -14.03 26.82 16.00
C LEU A 75 -13.85 26.91 17.53
N PRO A 76 -14.94 26.76 18.31
CA PRO A 76 -14.86 26.52 19.74
C PRO A 76 -14.00 25.29 20.06
N ALA A 77 -13.13 25.38 21.06
CA ALA A 77 -12.30 24.25 21.47
C ALA A 77 -13.17 23.06 21.94
N GLY A 78 -12.77 21.84 21.58
CA GLY A 78 -13.51 20.61 21.93
C GLY A 78 -14.76 20.34 21.09
N LEU A 79 -15.07 21.17 20.09
CA LEU A 79 -16.22 20.95 19.21
C LEU A 79 -16.02 19.71 18.35
N THR A 80 -16.97 18.78 18.39
CA THR A 80 -17.10 17.70 17.42
C THR A 80 -18.15 18.10 16.39
N VAL A 81 -17.76 18.16 15.11
CA VAL A 81 -18.65 18.56 14.01
C VAL A 81 -18.58 17.58 12.86
N THR A 82 -19.74 17.26 12.31
CA THR A 82 -19.89 16.60 11.00
C THR A 82 -20.62 17.55 10.07
N LEU A 83 -19.95 17.98 9.00
CA LEU A 83 -20.54 18.77 7.91
C LEU A 83 -20.71 17.86 6.69
N ASP A 84 -21.96 17.54 6.39
CA ASP A 84 -22.37 16.77 5.22
C ASP A 84 -22.85 17.72 4.12
N MET A 85 -22.10 17.79 3.03
CA MET A 85 -22.46 18.67 1.92
C MET A 85 -23.53 18.08 1.00
N GLY A 86 -23.96 16.82 1.20
CA GLY A 86 -25.08 16.24 0.44
C GLY A 86 -24.85 16.20 -1.07
N ASN A 87 -23.60 16.03 -1.52
CA ASN A 87 -23.12 16.17 -2.90
C ASN A 87 -23.21 17.59 -3.48
N HIS A 88 -23.29 18.61 -2.63
CA HIS A 88 -23.12 20.00 -3.03
C HIS A 88 -21.68 20.48 -2.83
N ALA A 89 -21.29 21.55 -3.51
CA ALA A 89 -19.99 22.20 -3.34
C ALA A 89 -20.05 23.27 -2.25
N LEU A 90 -18.95 23.43 -1.51
CA LEU A 90 -18.70 24.57 -0.62
C LEU A 90 -17.68 25.51 -1.26
N PHE A 91 -18.13 26.71 -1.61
CA PHE A 91 -17.28 27.79 -2.11
C PHE A 91 -16.94 28.76 -0.98
N SER A 92 -15.91 29.55 -1.20
CA SER A 92 -15.55 30.65 -0.30
C SER A 92 -15.53 31.98 -1.05
N THR A 93 -15.77 33.05 -0.32
CA THR A 93 -15.24 34.37 -0.70
C THR A 93 -13.73 34.40 -0.42
N GLN A 94 -13.00 35.33 -1.02
CA GLN A 94 -11.52 35.37 -1.06
C GLN A 94 -10.79 35.05 0.26
N ASN A 95 -11.40 35.30 1.43
CA ASN A 95 -10.82 35.08 2.76
C ASN A 95 -11.69 34.21 3.69
N GLY A 96 -12.63 33.41 3.15
CA GLY A 96 -13.50 32.58 3.98
C GLY A 96 -12.87 31.22 4.28
N THR A 97 -12.44 30.99 5.53
CA THR A 97 -11.85 29.70 5.96
C THR A 97 -12.28 29.29 7.38
N PHE A 98 -12.13 28.00 7.71
CA PHE A 98 -12.49 27.42 9.00
C PHE A 98 -11.25 26.99 9.79
N GLY A 99 -10.89 27.79 10.79
CA GLY A 99 -9.76 27.56 11.68
C GLY A 99 -10.10 26.54 12.77
N LEU A 100 -9.32 25.46 12.84
CA LEU A 100 -9.48 24.48 13.91
C LEU A 100 -8.86 24.97 15.23
N ASN A 101 -9.30 24.36 16.32
CA ASN A 101 -8.85 24.66 17.67
C ASN A 101 -8.58 23.35 18.43
N ASN A 102 -7.94 23.43 19.59
CA ASN A 102 -7.58 22.24 20.37
C ASN A 102 -8.80 21.35 20.65
N ASN A 103 -8.57 20.03 20.61
CA ASN A 103 -9.56 18.97 20.83
C ASN A 103 -10.76 18.97 19.86
N CYS A 104 -10.70 19.69 18.73
CA CYS A 104 -11.77 19.66 17.74
C CYS A 104 -11.74 18.35 16.94
N LYS A 105 -12.91 17.80 16.62
CA LYS A 105 -13.04 16.63 15.75
C LYS A 105 -13.95 16.99 14.58
N VAL A 106 -13.37 17.18 13.41
CA VAL A 106 -14.10 17.60 12.21
C VAL A 106 -14.19 16.45 11.22
N THR A 107 -15.41 16.15 10.78
CA THR A 107 -15.66 15.34 9.58
C THR A 107 -16.33 16.22 8.54
N PHE A 108 -15.69 16.37 7.40
CA PHE A 108 -16.24 17.04 6.22
C PHE A 108 -16.51 16.00 5.15
N GLN A 109 -17.77 15.87 4.72
CA GLN A 109 -18.17 14.72 3.92
C GLN A 109 -19.12 15.04 2.76
N ASN A 110 -19.10 14.14 1.77
CA ASN A 110 -19.97 14.14 0.59
C ASN A 110 -19.96 15.49 -0.15
N GLU A 111 -18.78 16.10 -0.32
CA GLU A 111 -18.64 17.27 -1.19
C GLU A 111 -18.39 16.81 -2.63
N TYR A 112 -19.05 17.47 -3.57
CA TYR A 112 -18.78 17.31 -5.00
C TYR A 112 -18.54 18.68 -5.65
N LYS A 113 -17.28 18.96 -5.97
CA LYS A 113 -16.80 20.23 -6.52
C LYS A 113 -15.97 19.95 -7.76
N VAL A 114 -16.45 20.44 -8.91
CA VAL A 114 -15.77 20.28 -10.21
C VAL A 114 -15.62 21.64 -10.85
N SER A 115 -14.41 21.96 -11.31
CA SER A 115 -14.17 23.17 -12.08
C SER A 115 -14.60 22.99 -13.53
N THR A 116 -15.22 24.03 -14.11
CA THR A 116 -15.59 24.06 -15.53
C THR A 116 -14.88 25.17 -16.31
N GLY A 117 -14.21 26.08 -15.60
CA GLY A 117 -13.46 27.20 -16.16
C GLY A 117 -11.95 27.03 -16.02
N THR A 118 -11.19 27.99 -16.56
CA THR A 118 -9.72 28.02 -16.50
C THR A 118 -9.16 28.85 -15.35
N THR A 119 -10.02 29.49 -14.56
CA THR A 119 -9.66 30.37 -13.45
C THR A 119 -10.23 29.84 -12.13
N ASN A 120 -9.55 30.13 -11.01
CA ASN A 120 -10.00 29.78 -9.65
C ASN A 120 -11.20 30.61 -9.14
N GLN A 121 -12.04 31.09 -10.04
CA GLN A 121 -13.17 31.95 -9.73
C GLN A 121 -14.36 31.54 -10.60
N THR A 122 -15.55 31.51 -10.01
CA THR A 122 -16.80 31.17 -10.69
C THR A 122 -17.98 31.96 -10.10
N THR A 123 -19.13 31.90 -10.78
CA THR A 123 -20.39 32.46 -10.27
C THR A 123 -21.07 31.43 -9.38
N VAL A 124 -21.38 31.82 -8.14
CA VAL A 124 -21.90 30.96 -7.08
C VAL A 124 -23.08 31.64 -6.38
N PRO A 125 -23.91 30.94 -5.59
CA PRO A 125 -24.88 31.58 -4.70
C PRO A 125 -24.18 32.58 -3.76
N ASN A 126 -24.83 33.68 -3.39
CA ASN A 126 -24.27 34.57 -2.37
C ASN A 126 -24.34 33.97 -0.95
N THR A 127 -23.72 34.63 0.03
CA THR A 127 -23.61 34.10 1.41
C THR A 127 -24.96 33.91 2.11
N ASN A 128 -25.96 34.69 1.72
CA ASN A 128 -27.35 34.58 2.21
C ASN A 128 -28.14 33.47 1.49
N GLY A 129 -27.58 32.81 0.48
CA GLY A 129 -28.25 31.78 -0.32
C GLY A 129 -29.26 32.31 -1.35
N ILE A 130 -29.32 33.63 -1.59
CA ILE A 130 -30.35 34.27 -2.44
C ILE A 130 -29.68 35.18 -3.48
N GLY A 131 -29.62 34.71 -4.73
CA GLY A 131 -28.92 35.38 -5.82
C GLY A 131 -27.47 34.92 -5.93
N THR A 132 -26.69 35.56 -6.80
CA THR A 132 -25.34 35.12 -7.14
C THR A 132 -24.26 36.13 -6.77
N MET A 133 -23.06 35.64 -6.52
CA MET A 133 -21.85 36.44 -6.39
C MET A 133 -20.66 35.72 -7.05
N SER A 134 -19.50 36.36 -7.02
CA SER A 134 -18.26 35.67 -7.37
C SER A 134 -17.69 34.92 -6.17
N GLY A 135 -17.32 33.65 -6.38
CA GLY A 135 -16.71 32.79 -5.37
C GLY A 135 -15.51 32.06 -5.94
N TYR A 136 -14.70 31.52 -5.03
CA TYR A 136 -13.45 30.82 -5.35
C TYR A 136 -13.62 29.32 -5.10
N TYR A 137 -13.02 28.49 -5.97
CA TYR A 137 -13.03 27.04 -5.77
C TYR A 137 -12.18 26.64 -4.57
N ASN A 138 -11.05 27.33 -4.39
CA ASN A 138 -10.10 27.11 -3.32
C ASN A 138 -9.38 28.43 -2.93
N ASN A 139 -9.00 28.56 -1.66
CA ASN A 139 -8.18 29.64 -1.13
C ASN A 139 -6.78 29.12 -0.74
N TYR A 140 -5.81 30.02 -0.54
CA TYR A 140 -4.47 29.67 -0.05
C TYR A 140 -4.47 28.76 1.19
N TRP A 141 -5.35 29.04 2.17
CA TRP A 141 -5.39 28.28 3.42
C TRP A 141 -6.28 27.02 3.35
N GLY A 142 -6.79 26.66 2.16
CA GLY A 142 -7.79 25.61 2.01
C GLY A 142 -9.14 25.95 2.66
N THR A 143 -10.01 24.94 2.77
CA THR A 143 -11.33 25.07 3.44
C THR A 143 -11.15 25.08 4.97
N TRP A 144 -10.37 24.14 5.48
CA TRP A 144 -10.09 23.96 6.90
C TRP A 144 -8.61 24.21 7.15
N TYR A 145 -8.29 25.11 8.09
CA TYR A 145 -6.90 25.50 8.32
C TYR A 145 -6.47 25.41 9.79
N THR A 146 -5.17 25.27 10.01
CA THR A 146 -4.53 25.37 11.32
C THR A 146 -3.21 26.13 11.21
N THR A 147 -2.89 26.92 12.23
CA THR A 147 -1.67 27.75 12.27
C THR A 147 -0.60 27.23 13.23
N GLY A 148 -0.77 26.03 13.80
CA GLY A 148 0.22 25.44 14.72
C GLY A 148 -0.21 24.10 15.32
N GLY A 149 0.67 23.50 16.13
CA GLY A 149 0.46 22.22 16.81
C GLY A 149 -0.79 22.21 17.69
N LEU A 150 -1.88 21.62 17.19
CA LEU A 150 -3.11 21.43 17.94
C LEU A 150 -3.13 20.04 18.58
N SER A 151 -3.39 19.97 19.88
CA SER A 151 -3.52 18.70 20.60
C SER A 151 -4.95 18.16 20.48
N GLY A 152 -5.07 16.83 20.42
CA GLY A 152 -6.35 16.11 20.40
C GLY A 152 -7.27 16.44 19.20
N THR A 153 -6.76 17.13 18.19
CA THR A 153 -7.54 17.65 17.06
C THR A 153 -7.44 16.71 15.87
N SER A 154 -8.56 16.47 15.19
CA SER A 154 -8.60 15.66 13.96
C SER A 154 -9.47 16.30 12.88
N LEU A 155 -9.03 16.17 11.64
CA LEU A 155 -9.75 16.59 10.44
C LEU A 155 -9.86 15.38 9.51
N THR A 156 -11.09 15.02 9.16
CA THR A 156 -11.39 13.88 8.27
C THR A 156 -12.19 14.33 7.08
N TYR A 157 -11.71 14.03 5.88
CA TYR A 157 -12.46 14.15 4.64
C TYR A 157 -13.06 12.79 4.28
N LYS A 158 -14.36 12.76 3.99
CA LYS A 158 -15.07 11.51 3.67
C LYS A 158 -15.91 11.65 2.40
N ASN A 159 -15.65 10.84 1.39
CA ASN A 159 -16.35 10.91 0.10
C ASN A 159 -16.28 12.31 -0.55
N VAL A 160 -15.12 12.96 -0.52
CA VAL A 160 -14.95 14.31 -1.07
C VAL A 160 -14.30 14.27 -2.44
N THR A 161 -14.96 14.89 -3.41
CA THR A 161 -14.41 15.09 -4.76
C THR A 161 -14.19 16.58 -5.00
N GLU A 162 -12.93 16.95 -5.18
CA GLU A 162 -12.48 18.24 -5.69
C GLU A 162 -11.69 18.00 -6.99
N ASP A 163 -12.40 17.93 -8.11
CA ASP A 163 -11.78 17.86 -9.43
C ASP A 163 -11.65 19.26 -10.02
N LEU A 164 -10.51 19.89 -9.75
CA LEU A 164 -10.20 21.27 -10.13
C LEU A 164 -9.20 21.33 -11.30
N SER A 165 -9.08 20.25 -12.07
CA SER A 165 -8.07 20.08 -13.12
C SER A 165 -8.21 21.04 -14.30
N SER A 166 -9.39 21.63 -14.53
CA SER A 166 -9.57 22.59 -15.62
C SER A 166 -8.94 23.95 -15.32
N ILE A 167 -8.65 24.26 -14.05
CA ILE A 167 -8.09 25.54 -13.62
C ILE A 167 -6.62 25.62 -14.03
N LYS A 168 -6.27 26.71 -14.73
CA LYS A 168 -4.90 27.02 -15.16
C LYS A 168 -4.33 28.24 -14.45
N THR A 169 -5.20 29.14 -13.97
CA THR A 169 -4.82 30.36 -13.27
C THR A 169 -5.44 30.40 -11.89
N TRP A 170 -4.60 30.29 -10.85
CA TRP A 170 -5.04 30.10 -9.47
C TRP A 170 -5.12 31.38 -8.63
N GLY A 171 -4.39 32.43 -9.02
CA GLY A 171 -4.27 33.64 -8.19
C GLY A 171 -3.65 33.30 -6.83
N ASN A 172 -4.33 33.65 -5.74
CA ASN A 172 -3.92 33.34 -4.37
C ASN A 172 -4.51 32.00 -3.85
N GLY A 173 -4.98 31.11 -4.72
CA GLY A 173 -5.43 29.76 -4.34
C GLY A 173 -4.48 28.68 -4.84
N GLY A 174 -4.93 27.43 -4.80
CA GLY A 174 -4.20 26.28 -5.33
C GLY A 174 -3.75 25.27 -4.28
N GLN A 175 -4.03 25.53 -3.00
CA GLN A 175 -3.62 24.69 -1.89
C GLN A 175 -4.84 24.15 -1.15
N PRO A 176 -5.19 22.86 -1.32
CA PRO A 176 -6.33 22.28 -0.63
C PRO A 176 -6.14 22.20 0.88
N PHE A 177 -4.90 22.06 1.37
CA PHE A 177 -4.64 21.83 2.79
C PHE A 177 -3.62 22.81 3.38
N TYR A 178 -4.02 23.54 4.42
CA TYR A 178 -3.14 24.32 5.28
C TYR A 178 -3.34 23.86 6.72
N ASN A 179 -2.76 22.72 7.10
CA ASN A 179 -3.01 22.03 8.36
C ASN A 179 -1.71 21.83 9.17
N TYR A 180 -1.01 22.91 9.49
CA TYR A 180 0.16 22.87 10.37
C TYR A 180 -0.15 22.17 11.69
N GLY A 181 0.69 21.19 12.05
CA GLY A 181 0.63 20.52 13.34
C GLY A 181 -0.31 19.32 13.42
N ILE A 182 -1.12 19.03 12.39
CA ILE A 182 -1.98 17.85 12.35
C ILE A 182 -1.94 17.18 10.96
N PRO A 183 -2.02 15.83 10.88
CA PRO A 183 -2.28 15.17 9.61
C PRO A 183 -3.76 15.28 9.21
N VAL A 184 -4.03 15.12 7.92
CA VAL A 184 -5.39 15.05 7.36
C VAL A 184 -5.77 13.58 7.17
N ASN A 185 -6.95 13.22 7.67
CA ASN A 185 -7.50 11.88 7.53
C ASN A 185 -8.43 11.79 6.32
N PHE A 186 -8.46 10.63 5.66
CA PHE A 186 -9.34 10.32 4.54
C PHE A 186 -10.09 9.01 4.79
N SER A 187 -11.38 8.99 4.46
CA SER A 187 -12.27 7.83 4.54
C SER A 187 -13.19 7.78 3.31
N GLY A 188 -13.65 6.60 2.89
CA GLY A 188 -14.46 6.45 1.68
C GLY A 188 -13.69 6.79 0.40
N THR A 189 -14.37 7.38 -0.59
CA THR A 189 -13.76 7.69 -1.91
C THR A 189 -13.44 9.17 -2.03
N ASN A 190 -12.15 9.53 -1.99
CA ASN A 190 -11.71 10.92 -2.09
C ASN A 190 -10.87 11.16 -3.35
N VAL A 191 -11.11 12.30 -4.00
CA VAL A 191 -10.40 12.73 -5.20
C VAL A 191 -10.03 14.20 -5.04
N PHE A 192 -8.74 14.51 -5.12
CA PHE A 192 -8.23 15.88 -5.17
C PHE A 192 -7.35 16.02 -6.41
N ASN A 193 -7.86 16.75 -7.41
CA ASN A 193 -7.18 16.94 -8.69
C ASN A 193 -6.90 18.44 -8.89
N TYR A 194 -5.69 18.85 -8.54
CA TYR A 194 -5.23 20.23 -8.47
C TYR A 194 -4.07 20.43 -9.45
N GLN A 195 -4.39 20.47 -10.75
CA GLN A 195 -3.40 20.68 -11.79
C GLN A 195 -3.00 22.16 -11.87
N ASN A 196 -1.73 22.42 -12.15
CA ASN A 196 -1.17 23.75 -12.35
C ASN A 196 -1.38 24.73 -11.18
N SER A 197 -1.46 24.27 -9.93
CA SER A 197 -1.83 25.11 -8.78
C SER A 197 -0.85 26.25 -8.52
N GLY A 198 0.43 26.01 -8.78
CA GLY A 198 1.52 26.94 -8.45
C GLY A 198 1.84 27.01 -6.95
N GLN A 199 1.04 26.36 -6.10
CA GLN A 199 1.21 26.24 -4.65
C GLN A 199 1.53 24.79 -4.26
N GLU A 200 1.79 24.52 -2.99
CA GLU A 200 1.85 23.20 -2.39
C GLU A 200 0.46 22.55 -2.40
N PHE A 201 0.39 21.22 -2.46
CA PHE A 201 -0.86 20.50 -2.20
C PHE A 201 -1.25 20.62 -0.73
N MET A 202 -0.25 20.56 0.15
CA MET A 202 -0.44 20.61 1.58
C MET A 202 0.70 21.35 2.26
N GLU A 203 0.37 22.29 3.13
CA GLU A 203 1.22 22.71 4.23
C GLU A 203 0.72 22.06 5.52
N GLY A 204 1.35 20.99 6.00
CA GLY A 204 0.83 20.22 7.14
C GLY A 204 1.65 19.00 7.53
N ASN A 205 1.16 18.21 8.49
CA ASN A 205 1.90 17.08 9.04
C ASN A 205 1.64 15.74 8.30
N GLY A 206 0.84 15.75 7.22
CA GLY A 206 0.76 14.63 6.29
C GLY A 206 -0.63 13.98 6.15
N ILE A 207 -0.66 12.75 5.65
CA ILE A 207 -1.84 12.08 5.07
C ILE A 207 -2.09 10.75 5.78
N ILE A 208 -3.32 10.51 6.21
CA ILE A 208 -3.75 9.25 6.81
C ILE A 208 -5.00 8.74 6.08
N VAL A 209 -4.91 7.60 5.39
CA VAL A 209 -6.06 6.94 4.76
C VAL A 209 -6.57 5.84 5.68
N LEU A 210 -7.73 6.07 6.26
CA LEU A 210 -8.37 5.20 7.26
C LEU A 210 -9.06 3.99 6.61
N ASP A 211 -9.71 4.22 5.47
CA ASP A 211 -10.43 3.24 4.67
C ASP A 211 -10.67 3.80 3.25
N GLY A 212 -11.15 2.96 2.33
CA GLY A 212 -11.54 3.37 0.99
C GLY A 212 -10.36 3.77 0.09
N THR A 213 -10.58 4.72 -0.81
CA THR A 213 -9.60 5.11 -1.84
C THR A 213 -9.41 6.62 -1.83
N THR A 214 -8.16 7.08 -1.79
CA THR A 214 -7.81 8.50 -1.92
C THR A 214 -6.88 8.69 -3.10
N THR A 215 -7.26 9.56 -4.03
CA THR A 215 -6.45 9.93 -5.20
C THR A 215 -6.08 11.40 -5.14
N ILE A 216 -4.78 11.68 -5.23
CA ILE A 216 -4.21 13.01 -5.25
C ILE A 216 -3.47 13.17 -6.57
N THR A 217 -3.89 14.12 -7.38
CA THR A 217 -3.19 14.55 -8.59
C THR A 217 -2.83 16.00 -8.42
N HIS A 218 -1.54 16.32 -8.44
CA HIS A 218 -1.09 17.67 -8.13
C HIS A 218 0.14 18.09 -8.95
N TYR A 219 0.19 19.37 -9.28
CA TYR A 219 1.32 20.02 -9.93
C TYR A 219 1.63 21.36 -9.25
N SER A 220 2.88 21.53 -8.81
CA SER A 220 3.41 22.79 -8.27
C SER A 220 4.63 23.27 -9.07
N THR A 221 4.77 24.59 -9.22
CA THR A 221 5.94 25.23 -9.87
C THR A 221 6.94 25.82 -8.88
N GLY A 222 6.58 25.99 -7.61
CA GLY A 222 7.38 26.72 -6.62
C GLY A 222 7.99 25.84 -5.52
N SER A 223 7.17 24.96 -4.94
CA SER A 223 7.47 24.26 -3.68
C SER A 223 7.30 22.75 -3.81
N GLY A 224 7.61 22.00 -2.74
CA GLY A 224 7.27 20.58 -2.68
C GLY A 224 5.76 20.35 -2.80
N ILE A 225 5.31 19.13 -3.06
CA ILE A 225 3.87 18.82 -2.99
C ILE A 225 3.38 18.97 -1.55
N ILE A 226 4.15 18.50 -0.58
CA ILE A 226 3.82 18.69 0.83
C ILE A 226 4.95 19.47 1.50
N TRP A 227 4.60 20.61 2.08
CA TRP A 227 5.45 21.32 3.01
C TRP A 227 5.09 20.93 4.43
N ALA A 228 6.06 20.43 5.20
CA ALA A 228 5.87 20.05 6.59
C ALA A 228 6.93 20.65 7.49
N ASN A 229 6.49 21.16 8.63
CA ASN A 229 7.34 21.81 9.64
C ASN A 229 7.59 20.91 10.87
N ALA A 230 6.73 19.91 11.11
CA ALA A 230 6.92 18.96 12.20
C ALA A 230 6.37 17.56 11.85
N SER A 231 7.12 16.52 12.23
CA SER A 231 6.75 15.10 12.20
C SER A 231 5.82 14.65 11.05
N PRO A 232 6.26 14.72 9.78
CA PRO A 232 5.45 14.32 8.64
C PRO A 232 5.12 12.83 8.67
N VAL A 233 3.87 12.49 8.33
CA VAL A 233 3.39 11.11 8.26
C VAL A 233 2.64 10.81 6.97
N ILE A 234 2.90 9.64 6.40
CA ILE A 234 1.96 8.97 5.50
C ILE A 234 1.54 7.67 6.19
N SER A 235 0.24 7.42 6.28
CA SER A 235 -0.31 6.17 6.82
C SER A 235 -1.46 5.66 5.95
N VAL A 236 -1.41 4.41 5.55
CA VAL A 236 -2.47 3.75 4.77
C VAL A 236 -2.88 2.47 5.50
N ALA A 237 -4.15 2.42 5.91
CA ALA A 237 -4.71 1.29 6.64
C ALA A 237 -4.91 0.04 5.76
N ALA A 238 -5.14 -1.09 6.42
CA ALA A 238 -5.53 -2.33 5.76
C ALA A 238 -6.83 -2.16 4.96
N GLY A 239 -6.84 -2.65 3.71
CA GLY A 239 -7.97 -2.49 2.79
C GLY A 239 -8.16 -1.09 2.19
N ALA A 240 -7.34 -0.10 2.60
CA ALA A 240 -7.37 1.25 2.05
C ALA A 240 -6.39 1.42 0.88
N SER A 241 -6.57 2.45 0.06
CA SER A 241 -5.68 2.81 -1.04
C SER A 241 -5.37 4.31 -1.09
N LEU A 242 -4.09 4.63 -1.31
CA LEU A 242 -3.60 5.97 -1.57
C LEU A 242 -2.87 5.99 -2.92
N THR A 243 -3.36 6.82 -3.84
CA THR A 243 -2.66 7.14 -5.09
C THR A 243 -2.23 8.60 -5.07
N ILE A 244 -0.94 8.83 -5.32
CA ILE A 244 -0.34 10.15 -5.44
C ILE A 244 0.32 10.23 -6.83
N ASP A 245 -0.23 11.04 -7.71
CA ASP A 245 0.34 11.33 -9.03
C ASP A 245 0.89 12.76 -9.10
N ALA A 246 2.22 12.83 -9.07
CA ALA A 246 3.04 14.01 -9.22
C ALA A 246 3.88 13.96 -10.51
N SER A 247 3.46 13.19 -11.51
CA SER A 247 4.25 12.92 -12.70
C SER A 247 4.32 14.04 -13.73
N THR A 248 3.70 15.18 -13.44
CA THR A 248 3.79 16.37 -14.30
C THR A 248 4.68 17.45 -13.72
N LEU A 249 5.24 17.30 -12.52
CA LEU A 249 6.05 18.34 -11.87
C LEU A 249 7.22 18.84 -12.75
N PRO A 250 7.40 20.17 -12.91
CA PRO A 250 8.45 20.74 -13.74
C PRO A 250 9.83 20.57 -13.10
N ASN A 251 10.90 20.70 -13.91
CA ASN A 251 12.30 20.52 -13.47
C ASN A 251 12.74 21.48 -12.34
N SER A 252 12.01 22.58 -12.16
CA SER A 252 12.28 23.59 -11.11
C SER A 252 11.63 23.28 -9.76
N ALA A 253 10.77 22.25 -9.65
CA ALA A 253 10.07 21.94 -8.41
C ALA A 253 10.99 21.37 -7.33
N ARG A 254 10.75 21.73 -6.07
CA ARG A 254 11.56 21.37 -4.89
C ARG A 254 11.21 19.99 -4.32
N GLY A 255 11.12 18.95 -5.16
CA GLY A 255 10.82 17.57 -4.72
C GLY A 255 9.38 17.34 -4.25
N PHE A 256 9.11 16.22 -3.56
CA PHE A 256 7.76 15.93 -3.04
C PHE A 256 7.54 16.52 -1.65
N TRP A 257 8.50 16.35 -0.74
CA TRP A 257 8.45 17.02 0.57
C TRP A 257 9.37 18.23 0.61
N TRP A 258 8.85 19.37 1.06
CA TRP A 258 9.65 20.44 1.64
C TRP A 258 9.59 20.28 3.16
N LEU A 259 10.73 20.01 3.79
CA LEU A 259 10.81 19.86 5.24
C LEU A 259 11.61 20.99 5.90
N GLU A 260 11.07 21.50 7.00
CA GLU A 260 11.70 22.50 7.87
C GLU A 260 11.98 21.94 9.25
N ASN A 261 12.95 22.52 9.97
CA ASN A 261 13.24 22.23 11.38
C ASN A 261 13.67 20.78 11.69
N ASN A 262 14.27 20.06 10.74
CA ASN A 262 14.85 18.73 10.96
C ASN A 262 13.88 17.69 11.54
N PRO A 263 12.68 17.51 10.97
CA PRO A 263 11.68 16.64 11.56
C PRO A 263 12.04 15.17 11.35
N ALA A 264 11.45 14.29 12.16
CA ALA A 264 11.47 12.85 11.92
C ALA A 264 10.25 12.48 11.06
N MET A 265 10.44 11.71 9.99
CA MET A 265 9.37 11.34 9.08
C MET A 265 9.03 9.85 9.16
N THR A 266 7.74 9.52 9.05
CA THR A 266 7.25 8.14 9.00
C THR A 266 6.35 7.88 7.79
N ILE A 267 6.57 6.78 7.09
CA ILE A 267 5.67 6.24 6.08
C ILE A 267 5.24 4.85 6.53
N THR A 268 3.95 4.62 6.68
CA THR A 268 3.38 3.31 6.99
C THR A 268 2.37 2.93 5.93
N ASN A 269 2.51 1.77 5.33
CA ASN A 269 1.49 1.22 4.44
C ASN A 269 1.13 -0.19 4.89
N ASN A 270 -0.15 -0.43 5.13
CA ASN A 270 -0.72 -1.77 5.31
C ASN A 270 -1.87 -2.03 4.32
N GLY A 271 -2.05 -1.17 3.32
CA GLY A 271 -3.00 -1.32 2.22
C GLY A 271 -2.29 -1.13 0.87
N SER A 272 -2.89 -0.35 -0.04
CA SER A 272 -2.29 -0.06 -1.34
C SER A 272 -1.72 1.37 -1.38
N LEU A 273 -0.44 1.50 -1.74
CA LEU A 273 0.21 2.80 -1.96
C LEU A 273 0.79 2.85 -3.37
N ASN A 274 0.28 3.75 -4.21
CA ASN A 274 0.86 4.03 -5.52
C ASN A 274 1.34 5.48 -5.54
N TRP A 275 2.66 5.68 -5.62
CA TRP A 275 3.26 7.00 -5.60
C TRP A 275 4.13 7.19 -6.84
N LYS A 276 3.76 8.16 -7.67
CA LYS A 276 4.48 8.49 -8.91
C LYS A 276 4.99 9.93 -8.89
N MET A 277 6.26 10.13 -9.23
CA MET A 277 6.94 11.42 -9.38
C MET A 277 7.79 11.43 -10.65
N ALA A 278 7.85 12.56 -11.33
CA ALA A 278 8.59 12.69 -12.60
C ALA A 278 10.09 12.94 -12.46
N GLN A 279 10.56 13.40 -11.31
CA GLN A 279 11.86 14.10 -11.18
C GLN A 279 12.80 13.42 -10.19
N ALA A 280 14.10 13.63 -10.40
CA ALA A 280 15.19 13.06 -9.63
C ALA A 280 15.85 13.96 -8.60
N ASN A 281 15.43 15.22 -8.52
CA ASN A 281 15.83 16.11 -7.45
C ASN A 281 15.04 15.77 -6.17
N THR A 282 15.34 14.57 -5.68
CA THR A 282 15.19 14.02 -4.34
C THR A 282 13.75 13.97 -3.83
N GLY A 283 13.27 12.78 -3.45
CA GLY A 283 11.96 12.61 -2.78
C GLY A 283 11.75 13.60 -1.61
N PHE A 284 12.85 14.10 -1.04
CA PHE A 284 12.90 15.06 0.05
C PHE A 284 13.80 16.25 -0.31
N TYR A 285 13.21 17.44 -0.48
CA TYR A 285 13.94 18.70 -0.47
C TYR A 285 13.98 19.25 0.96
N LEU A 286 15.17 19.61 1.41
CA LEU A 286 15.42 19.88 2.83
C LEU A 286 16.07 21.26 2.97
N ASN A 287 15.35 22.20 3.59
CA ASN A 287 15.91 23.50 3.98
C ASN A 287 16.59 23.43 5.38
N GLY A 288 16.54 22.26 6.04
CA GLY A 288 17.20 22.02 7.33
C GLY A 288 17.83 20.64 7.50
N GLY A 289 17.39 19.65 6.73
CA GLY A 289 17.70 18.22 6.90
C GLY A 289 16.47 17.42 7.37
N LEU A 290 16.55 16.08 7.40
CA LEU A 290 15.66 15.20 8.15
C LEU A 290 16.40 14.75 9.41
N SER A 291 15.75 14.60 10.58
CA SER A 291 16.42 13.94 11.71
C SER A 291 16.40 12.42 11.57
N SER A 292 15.34 11.84 11.01
CA SER A 292 15.27 10.43 10.64
C SER A 292 14.17 10.18 9.61
N LEU A 293 14.25 9.05 8.92
CA LEU A 293 13.20 8.56 8.03
C LEU A 293 12.92 7.09 8.34
N THR A 294 11.66 6.77 8.64
CA THR A 294 11.21 5.40 8.87
C THR A 294 10.11 5.02 7.87
N MET A 295 10.28 3.90 7.20
CA MET A 295 9.31 3.37 6.23
C MET A 295 8.95 1.93 6.59
N ASN A 296 7.68 1.68 6.87
CA ASN A 296 7.16 0.38 7.30
C ASN A 296 6.05 -0.08 6.36
N PHE A 297 6.32 -1.15 5.62
CA PHE A 297 5.38 -1.76 4.70
C PHE A 297 4.89 -3.07 5.32
N GLY A 298 3.69 -3.05 5.90
CA GLY A 298 3.11 -4.16 6.66
C GLY A 298 2.65 -5.35 5.80
N PRO A 299 2.15 -6.44 6.41
CA PRO A 299 1.83 -7.69 5.71
C PRO A 299 0.85 -7.59 4.55
N GLN A 300 -0.07 -6.62 4.59
CA GLN A 300 -1.08 -6.40 3.54
C GLN A 300 -0.66 -5.30 2.55
N SER A 301 0.56 -4.79 2.68
CA SER A 301 1.09 -3.72 1.83
C SER A 301 1.23 -4.18 0.38
N ASN A 302 0.62 -3.45 -0.54
CA ASN A 302 0.93 -3.44 -1.96
C ASN A 302 1.42 -2.04 -2.35
N THR A 303 2.73 -1.88 -2.43
CA THR A 303 3.38 -0.59 -2.67
C THR A 303 4.03 -0.56 -4.05
N THR A 304 3.75 0.49 -4.81
CA THR A 304 4.53 0.89 -5.99
C THR A 304 4.99 2.33 -5.83
N ILE A 305 6.30 2.55 -5.86
CA ILE A 305 6.91 3.88 -5.84
C ILE A 305 7.67 4.06 -7.15
N THR A 306 7.31 5.08 -7.92
CA THR A 306 8.05 5.54 -9.10
C THR A 306 8.55 6.93 -8.79
N ALA A 307 9.74 7.04 -8.25
CA ALA A 307 10.29 8.30 -7.76
C ALA A 307 11.81 8.27 -7.87
N PRO A 308 12.39 8.85 -8.93
CA PRO A 308 13.83 8.85 -9.09
C PRO A 308 14.56 9.45 -7.87
N GLY A 309 15.57 8.73 -7.36
CA GLY A 309 16.35 9.15 -6.19
C GLY A 309 15.57 9.21 -4.86
N PHE A 310 14.56 8.35 -4.68
CA PHE A 310 13.77 8.29 -3.45
C PHE A 310 14.59 7.83 -2.23
N PHE A 311 15.41 6.79 -2.39
CA PHE A 311 16.32 6.34 -1.33
C PHE A 311 17.65 7.09 -1.38
N ASP A 312 17.66 8.30 -0.84
CA ASP A 312 18.85 9.15 -0.71
C ASP A 312 19.29 9.26 0.75
N PHE A 313 20.43 8.65 1.08
CA PHE A 313 20.97 8.58 2.44
C PHE A 313 21.60 9.87 2.94
N SER A 314 21.88 10.83 2.04
CA SER A 314 22.38 12.15 2.44
C SER A 314 21.30 13.00 3.13
N LYS A 315 20.03 12.62 3.01
CA LYS A 315 18.87 13.40 3.43
C LYS A 315 18.64 13.41 4.94
N PRO A 316 18.57 12.26 5.63
CA PRO A 316 18.52 12.26 7.07
C PRO A 316 19.91 12.44 7.69
N SER A 317 19.99 13.29 8.71
CA SER A 317 21.13 13.42 9.62
C SER A 317 21.24 12.22 10.57
N GLY A 318 20.12 11.63 10.99
CA GLY A 318 20.04 10.37 11.74
C GLY A 318 19.62 9.18 10.87
N PRO A 319 18.96 8.15 11.45
CA PRO A 319 18.71 6.88 10.78
C PRO A 319 17.75 6.98 9.58
N PHE A 320 18.10 6.27 8.51
CA PHE A 320 17.23 5.90 7.40
C PHE A 320 16.84 4.41 7.56
N THR A 321 15.58 4.12 7.89
CA THR A 321 15.12 2.74 8.12
C THR A 321 13.96 2.37 7.20
N THR A 322 14.10 1.28 6.48
CA THR A 322 13.03 0.67 5.66
C THR A 322 12.79 -0.76 6.11
N THR A 323 11.53 -1.15 6.30
CA THR A 323 11.12 -2.53 6.58
C THR A 323 10.00 -2.94 5.63
N ILE A 324 10.24 -3.98 4.84
CA ILE A 324 9.22 -4.68 4.04
C ILE A 324 8.78 -5.93 4.81
N GLY A 325 7.53 -6.00 5.25
CA GLY A 325 7.00 -7.03 6.15
C GLY A 325 6.57 -8.33 5.45
N ASN A 326 6.27 -9.35 6.26
CA ASN A 326 5.91 -10.69 5.79
C ASN A 326 4.59 -10.65 5.01
N GLY A 327 4.62 -11.08 3.74
CA GLY A 327 3.47 -11.03 2.83
C GLY A 327 3.34 -9.74 2.02
N ALA A 328 4.15 -8.71 2.29
CA ALA A 328 4.10 -7.47 1.54
C ALA A 328 4.58 -7.64 0.08
N THR A 329 4.08 -6.77 -0.79
CA THR A 329 4.61 -6.54 -2.13
C THR A 329 5.14 -5.11 -2.23
N PHE A 330 6.37 -4.95 -2.69
CA PHE A 330 7.04 -3.66 -2.83
C PHE A 330 7.72 -3.56 -4.19
N ILE A 331 7.36 -2.56 -4.99
CA ILE A 331 7.99 -2.27 -6.28
C ILE A 331 8.51 -0.83 -6.25
N TYR A 332 9.80 -0.65 -6.53
CA TYR A 332 10.41 0.66 -6.68
C TYR A 332 11.01 0.83 -8.06
N ASN A 333 10.61 1.90 -8.74
CA ASN A 333 11.14 2.31 -10.04
C ASN A 333 11.99 3.58 -9.86
N ALA A 334 13.31 3.41 -9.89
CA ALA A 334 14.28 4.50 -9.78
C ALA A 334 14.45 5.29 -11.08
N GLY A 335 13.98 4.77 -12.22
CA GLY A 335 14.22 5.37 -13.54
C GLY A 335 15.71 5.33 -13.89
N ALA A 336 16.25 6.41 -14.45
CA ALA A 336 17.66 6.51 -14.86
C ALA A 336 18.66 6.67 -13.69
N TYR A 337 18.30 6.23 -12.48
CA TYR A 337 19.08 6.41 -11.25
C TYR A 337 19.37 5.08 -10.59
N GLN A 338 20.35 5.12 -9.70
CA GLN A 338 20.61 4.02 -8.78
C GLN A 338 19.44 3.92 -7.80
N VAL A 339 19.20 2.72 -7.30
CA VAL A 339 18.16 2.48 -6.31
C VAL A 339 18.48 3.26 -5.04
N PHE A 340 19.73 3.19 -4.62
CA PHE A 340 20.28 3.83 -3.43
C PHE A 340 21.27 4.91 -3.84
N ASN A 341 21.02 6.14 -3.40
CA ASN A 341 21.88 7.30 -3.64
C ASN A 341 22.63 7.70 -2.38
N ASN A 342 23.89 8.09 -2.54
CA ASN A 342 24.81 8.51 -1.47
C ASN A 342 25.18 7.40 -0.46
N THR A 343 26.19 7.70 0.35
CA THR A 343 26.76 6.80 1.35
C THR A 343 25.80 6.54 2.51
N PRO A 344 25.37 5.30 2.75
CA PRO A 344 24.63 4.95 3.96
C PRO A 344 25.53 5.00 5.20
N LYS A 345 24.96 5.40 6.32
CA LYS A 345 25.58 5.35 7.64
C LYS A 345 25.38 3.96 8.24
N ALA A 346 26.23 3.58 9.20
CA ALA A 346 26.09 2.31 9.93
C ALA A 346 24.75 2.14 10.68
N ILE A 347 24.02 3.23 10.89
CA ILE A 347 22.70 3.26 11.54
C ILE A 347 21.54 3.06 10.56
N ASP A 348 21.80 3.11 9.25
CA ASP A 348 20.80 2.95 8.21
C ASP A 348 20.49 1.47 7.97
N LYS A 349 19.23 1.16 7.64
CA LYS A 349 18.74 -0.22 7.48
C LYS A 349 17.73 -0.33 6.35
N PHE A 350 17.88 -1.37 5.53
CA PHE A 350 16.87 -1.81 4.58
C PHE A 350 16.59 -3.28 4.82
N THR A 351 15.43 -3.60 5.40
CA THR A 351 15.08 -4.97 5.81
C THR A 351 13.94 -5.52 4.95
N ILE A 352 14.13 -6.72 4.42
CA ILE A 352 13.07 -7.50 3.75
C ILE A 352 12.75 -8.70 4.66
N ASN A 353 11.56 -8.72 5.26
CA ASN A 353 11.11 -9.73 6.21
C ASN A 353 10.06 -10.64 5.56
N SER A 354 10.47 -11.74 4.92
CA SER A 354 9.57 -12.71 4.26
C SER A 354 8.50 -12.09 3.34
N ALA A 355 8.83 -11.00 2.65
CA ALA A 355 7.92 -10.31 1.74
C ALA A 355 7.61 -11.18 0.52
N ASN A 356 6.38 -11.15 0.01
CA ASN A 356 5.99 -11.94 -1.18
C ASN A 356 6.81 -11.53 -2.40
N LEU A 357 7.02 -10.23 -2.57
CA LEU A 357 7.78 -9.66 -3.68
C LEU A 357 8.45 -8.34 -3.25
N VAL A 358 9.74 -8.20 -3.53
CA VAL A 358 10.44 -6.90 -3.53
C VAL A 358 11.13 -6.74 -4.88
N ARG A 359 10.74 -5.74 -5.66
CA ARG A 359 11.35 -5.46 -6.96
C ARG A 359 11.92 -4.05 -6.98
N LEU A 360 13.17 -3.94 -7.40
CA LEU A 360 13.91 -2.70 -7.55
C LEU A 360 14.32 -2.58 -9.02
N ASN A 361 13.84 -1.51 -9.67
CA ASN A 361 14.01 -1.30 -11.11
C ASN A 361 14.81 -0.03 -11.37
N SER A 362 15.68 -0.11 -12.37
CA SER A 362 16.46 1.01 -12.90
C SER A 362 16.57 0.90 -14.43
N SER A 363 16.71 2.03 -15.10
CA SER A 363 17.03 2.12 -16.53
C SER A 363 18.45 2.63 -16.76
N LEU A 364 19.34 2.47 -15.77
CA LEU A 364 20.77 2.76 -15.91
C LEU A 364 21.41 1.90 -17.00
N THR A 365 22.46 2.43 -17.61
CA THR A 365 23.28 1.67 -18.56
C THR A 365 24.10 0.59 -17.85
N PRO A 366 24.41 -0.55 -18.49
CA PRO A 366 24.98 -1.76 -17.85
C PRO A 366 26.41 -1.65 -17.29
N THR A 367 26.94 -0.44 -17.05
CA THR A 367 28.29 -0.21 -16.50
C THR A 367 28.27 0.27 -15.06
N THR A 368 27.09 0.50 -14.47
CA THR A 368 26.91 0.99 -13.10
C THR A 368 26.00 0.05 -12.32
N SER A 369 26.32 -0.19 -11.04
CA SER A 369 25.48 -1.03 -10.18
C SER A 369 24.09 -0.40 -9.97
N ILE A 370 23.05 -1.23 -10.03
CA ILE A 370 21.67 -0.84 -9.67
C ILE A 370 21.57 -0.36 -8.22
N LEU A 371 22.45 -0.82 -7.33
CA LEU A 371 22.45 -0.50 -5.89
C LEU A 371 23.38 0.66 -5.51
N GLY A 372 24.14 1.22 -6.46
CA GLY A 372 25.09 2.30 -6.21
C GLY A 372 26.56 1.90 -6.06
N ALA A 373 27.42 2.88 -5.78
CA ALA A 373 28.87 2.73 -5.62
C ALA A 373 29.31 3.31 -4.27
N ASP A 374 29.59 2.48 -3.26
CA ASP A 374 30.33 2.93 -2.06
C ASP A 374 30.96 1.80 -1.24
N SER A 375 32.14 2.13 -0.71
CA SER A 375 33.01 1.42 0.23
C SER A 375 32.40 1.08 1.59
N THR A 376 31.28 1.69 1.97
CA THR A 376 30.57 1.40 3.22
C THR A 376 29.45 0.40 3.00
N GLN A 377 29.43 -0.67 3.80
CA GLN A 377 28.42 -1.72 3.72
C GLN A 377 27.02 -1.17 4.02
N MET A 378 26.10 -1.24 3.06
CA MET A 378 24.68 -1.22 3.38
C MET A 378 24.19 -2.65 3.52
N PRO A 379 23.77 -3.09 4.71
CA PRO A 379 23.11 -4.37 4.83
C PRO A 379 21.67 -4.24 4.29
N ILE A 380 21.41 -4.75 3.08
CA ILE A 380 20.05 -5.21 2.75
C ILE A 380 19.79 -6.45 3.60
N SER A 381 19.22 -6.28 4.78
CA SER A 381 18.98 -7.41 5.69
C SER A 381 17.80 -8.24 5.18
N LEU A 382 18.09 -9.43 4.67
CA LEU A 382 17.06 -10.40 4.30
C LEU A 382 16.70 -11.23 5.55
N GLN A 383 15.58 -10.92 6.19
CA GLN A 383 15.01 -11.69 7.29
C GLN A 383 13.97 -12.67 6.72
N LEU A 384 14.20 -13.96 6.86
CA LEU A 384 13.36 -14.99 6.23
C LEU A 384 12.25 -15.50 7.15
N ASP A 385 12.34 -15.17 8.44
CA ASP A 385 11.39 -15.47 9.50
C ASP A 385 11.35 -14.29 10.50
N ASN A 386 10.16 -13.88 10.94
CA ASN A 386 10.01 -12.81 11.92
C ASN A 386 10.51 -13.20 13.34
N LEU A 387 10.78 -14.48 13.57
CA LEU A 387 11.39 -15.03 14.77
C LEU A 387 12.91 -15.22 14.64
N ASP A 388 13.49 -14.93 13.46
CA ASP A 388 14.94 -14.95 13.25
C ASP A 388 15.59 -13.68 13.78
N ASN A 389 15.81 -13.66 15.09
CA ASN A 389 16.52 -12.59 15.79
C ASN A 389 18.03 -12.63 15.54
N SER A 390 18.55 -13.64 14.83
CA SER A 390 19.98 -13.85 14.63
C SER A 390 20.54 -13.14 13.39
N GLY A 391 19.69 -12.50 12.57
CA GLY A 391 20.13 -11.63 11.48
C GLY A 391 20.89 -12.36 10.38
N MET A 392 20.51 -13.61 10.08
CA MET A 392 21.13 -14.40 9.00
C MET A 392 20.61 -13.97 7.62
N GLY A 393 20.86 -12.71 7.26
CA GLY A 393 20.54 -12.16 5.93
C GLY A 393 21.74 -12.05 4.99
N TYR A 394 21.46 -11.82 3.71
CA TYR A 394 22.50 -11.44 2.73
C TYR A 394 22.91 -9.99 2.92
N ASN A 395 24.12 -9.69 3.36
CA ASN A 395 24.64 -8.33 3.22
C ASN A 395 25.12 -8.10 1.77
N ILE A 396 24.30 -7.44 0.96
CA ILE A 396 24.68 -7.04 -0.41
C ILE A 396 25.36 -5.68 -0.33
N ASN A 397 26.70 -5.66 -0.42
CA ASN A 397 27.47 -4.40 -0.47
C ASN A 397 27.62 -3.90 -1.91
N ALA A 398 27.58 -2.59 -2.09
CA ALA A 398 28.03 -1.90 -3.29
C ALA A 398 29.58 -1.87 -3.39
N TYR A 399 30.12 -1.47 -4.55
CA TYR A 399 31.56 -1.43 -4.86
C TYR A 399 32.40 -0.66 -3.85
N ASP A 400 33.66 -1.04 -3.63
CA ASP A 400 34.61 -0.12 -3.00
C ASP A 400 34.96 1.10 -3.88
N SER A 401 35.67 2.08 -3.33
CA SER A 401 36.11 3.29 -4.03
C SER A 401 37.04 3.04 -5.23
N SER A 402 37.47 1.79 -5.44
CA SER A 402 38.28 1.34 -6.57
C SER A 402 37.46 0.55 -7.61
N GLY A 403 36.13 0.47 -7.45
CA GLY A 403 35.26 -0.25 -8.37
C GLY A 403 35.28 -1.77 -8.20
N ASN A 404 35.82 -2.30 -7.09
CA ASN A 404 35.83 -3.75 -6.85
C ASN A 404 34.56 -4.19 -6.11
N ALA A 405 33.91 -5.24 -6.62
CA ALA A 405 32.72 -5.81 -6.00
C ALA A 405 33.07 -6.47 -4.66
N LYS A 406 32.68 -5.85 -3.54
CA LYS A 406 32.96 -6.36 -2.19
C LYS A 406 31.76 -7.11 -1.60
N LEU A 407 31.27 -8.14 -2.31
CA LEU A 407 30.27 -9.05 -1.74
C LEU A 407 30.91 -10.02 -0.76
N THR A 408 30.73 -9.73 0.53
CA THR A 408 30.91 -10.70 1.60
C THR A 408 29.54 -11.24 1.97
N SER A 409 29.04 -12.24 1.24
CA SER A 409 27.98 -13.08 1.77
C SER A 409 28.61 -14.02 2.81
N SER A 410 28.50 -13.71 4.09
CA SER A 410 28.63 -14.76 5.09
C SER A 410 27.36 -15.59 5.01
N MET A 411 27.38 -16.70 4.26
CA MET A 411 26.39 -17.76 4.49
C MET A 411 26.66 -18.29 5.89
N THR A 412 25.95 -17.79 6.90
CA THR A 412 25.68 -18.62 8.06
C THR A 412 24.71 -19.70 7.60
N ALA A 413 24.99 -20.96 7.94
CA ALA A 413 24.13 -22.08 7.56
C ALA A 413 22.65 -21.77 7.88
N GLY A 414 21.77 -21.79 6.86
CA GLY A 414 20.34 -21.51 7.04
C GLY A 414 19.71 -20.44 6.14
N VAL A 415 20.47 -19.82 5.22
CA VAL A 415 19.91 -18.87 4.25
C VAL A 415 19.19 -19.61 3.11
N TYR A 416 18.01 -20.13 3.40
CA TYR A 416 17.16 -20.80 2.41
C TYR A 416 15.90 -19.96 2.18
N GLY A 417 15.65 -19.48 0.95
CA GLY A 417 14.28 -19.18 0.53
C GLY A 417 13.80 -17.78 0.22
N MET A 418 14.70 -16.84 -0.05
CA MET A 418 14.36 -15.80 -1.02
C MET A 418 15.23 -15.98 -2.24
N ILE A 419 14.57 -15.96 -3.40
CA ILE A 419 15.24 -16.06 -4.68
C ILE A 419 15.45 -14.63 -5.16
N GLY A 420 16.70 -14.19 -5.09
CA GLY A 420 17.16 -12.96 -5.71
C GLY A 420 17.39 -13.21 -7.19
N SER A 421 16.51 -12.71 -8.06
CA SER A 421 16.68 -12.76 -9.51
C SER A 421 17.14 -11.41 -10.02
N PHE A 422 18.07 -11.43 -10.97
CA PHE A 422 18.51 -10.23 -11.67
C PHE A 422 18.15 -10.31 -13.13
N HIS A 423 17.73 -9.19 -13.70
CA HIS A 423 17.25 -9.14 -15.09
C HIS A 423 18.01 -8.07 -15.87
N ALA A 424 18.60 -8.47 -16.99
CA ALA A 424 19.38 -7.56 -17.84
C ALA A 424 18.51 -6.45 -18.47
N ALA A 425 17.20 -6.68 -18.59
CA ALA A 425 16.23 -5.70 -19.09
C ALA A 425 14.89 -5.80 -18.32
N LEU A 426 14.14 -4.69 -18.28
CA LEU A 426 12.86 -4.59 -17.57
C LEU A 426 11.76 -5.51 -18.15
N ASN A 427 11.90 -5.94 -19.40
CA ASN A 427 10.96 -6.84 -20.09
C ASN A 427 11.36 -8.32 -20.00
N ASP A 428 12.43 -8.66 -19.27
CA ASP A 428 13.01 -10.02 -19.23
C ASP A 428 12.36 -10.95 -18.19
N LEU A 429 11.05 -10.77 -17.94
CA LEU A 429 10.30 -11.56 -16.96
C LEU A 429 10.06 -13.01 -17.41
N SER A 430 10.26 -13.31 -18.70
CA SER A 430 9.95 -14.62 -19.30
C SER A 430 11.16 -15.56 -19.47
N ALA A 431 12.40 -15.08 -19.25
CA ALA A 431 13.61 -15.87 -19.49
C ALA A 431 14.02 -16.81 -18.34
N LEU A 432 13.29 -16.80 -17.21
CA LEU A 432 13.45 -17.79 -16.13
C LEU A 432 12.68 -19.09 -16.45
N THR A 433 12.93 -19.67 -17.62
CA THR A 433 12.52 -21.05 -17.94
C THR A 433 13.39 -22.09 -17.24
N ASN A 434 14.51 -21.69 -16.61
CA ASN A 434 15.42 -22.58 -15.89
C ASN A 434 15.43 -22.29 -14.39
N GLY A 435 14.29 -22.48 -13.72
CA GLY A 435 14.20 -22.68 -12.27
C GLY A 435 14.74 -21.54 -11.40
N LEU A 436 13.86 -20.88 -10.67
CA LEU A 436 14.22 -19.93 -9.62
C LEU A 436 15.31 -20.53 -8.69
N HIS A 437 16.53 -19.98 -8.68
CA HIS A 437 17.65 -20.47 -7.85
C HIS A 437 18.14 -19.39 -6.88
N VAL A 438 18.56 -19.80 -5.70
CA VAL A 438 19.17 -18.91 -4.71
C VAL A 438 20.45 -18.30 -5.31
N ALA A 439 20.50 -16.97 -5.45
CA ALA A 439 21.65 -16.29 -6.02
C ALA A 439 22.94 -16.63 -5.26
N SER A 440 23.90 -17.21 -5.96
CA SER A 440 25.26 -17.39 -5.44
C SER A 440 25.97 -16.03 -5.32
N SER A 441 27.07 -15.99 -4.56
CA SER A 441 27.93 -14.80 -4.51
C SER A 441 28.47 -14.40 -5.89
N ASN A 442 28.55 -15.33 -6.85
CA ASN A 442 28.91 -15.06 -8.25
C ASN A 442 27.75 -14.50 -9.06
N ASP A 443 26.51 -14.96 -8.83
CA ASP A 443 25.33 -14.39 -9.48
C ASP A 443 25.17 -12.92 -9.09
N VAL A 444 25.26 -12.62 -7.79
CA VAL A 444 25.18 -11.24 -7.30
C VAL A 444 26.30 -10.36 -7.87
N LYS A 445 27.50 -10.89 -8.13
CA LYS A 445 28.59 -10.14 -8.80
C LYS A 445 28.32 -9.91 -10.30
N THR A 446 27.78 -10.91 -10.99
CA THR A 446 27.58 -10.89 -12.44
C THR A 446 26.48 -9.92 -12.85
N TYR A 447 25.46 -9.77 -12.00
CA TYR A 447 24.25 -9.04 -12.37
C TYR A 447 24.08 -7.69 -11.65
N GLN A 448 25.14 -7.12 -11.07
CA GLN A 448 25.06 -5.80 -10.43
C GLN A 448 24.61 -4.70 -11.39
N THR A 449 24.89 -4.87 -12.68
CA THR A 449 24.55 -3.94 -13.77
C THR A 449 23.17 -4.21 -14.40
N ALA A 450 22.39 -5.11 -13.80
CA ALA A 450 21.04 -5.44 -14.23
C ALA A 450 20.11 -4.22 -14.17
N ALA A 451 19.13 -4.18 -15.08
CA ALA A 451 18.06 -3.19 -15.07
C ALA A 451 17.05 -3.46 -13.93
N GLN A 452 17.01 -4.68 -13.40
CA GLN A 452 16.07 -5.05 -12.34
C GLN A 452 16.69 -6.07 -11.39
N LEU A 453 16.39 -5.88 -10.10
CA LEU A 453 16.63 -6.80 -9.00
C LEU A 453 15.29 -7.17 -8.37
N GLU A 454 15.02 -8.46 -8.25
CA GLU A 454 13.79 -9.01 -7.70
C GLU A 454 14.10 -10.00 -6.58
N PHE A 455 13.39 -9.88 -5.46
CA PHE A 455 13.36 -10.87 -4.39
C PHE A 455 11.95 -11.44 -4.30
N VAL A 456 11.83 -12.75 -4.49
CA VAL A 456 10.56 -13.47 -4.34
C VAL A 456 10.65 -14.42 -3.16
N LYS A 457 9.58 -14.46 -2.35
CA LYS A 457 9.43 -15.47 -1.32
C LYS A 457 9.29 -16.84 -1.96
N GLN A 458 10.19 -17.75 -1.63
CA GLN A 458 9.98 -19.16 -1.85
C GLN A 458 9.37 -19.74 -0.56
N ASN A 459 8.31 -20.55 -0.63
CA ASN A 459 7.72 -21.15 0.58
C ASN A 459 8.25 -22.58 0.80
N ALA A 460 8.30 -23.38 -0.27
CA ALA A 460 8.96 -24.68 -0.32
C ALA A 460 9.25 -25.04 -1.79
N SER A 461 10.20 -25.94 -2.03
CA SER A 461 10.43 -26.58 -3.33
C SER A 461 10.41 -28.09 -3.18
N LEU A 462 9.75 -28.79 -4.11
CA LEU A 462 9.67 -30.25 -4.13
C LEU A 462 10.77 -30.81 -5.03
N SER A 463 11.52 -31.78 -4.53
CA SER A 463 12.46 -32.58 -5.30
C SER A 463 12.26 -34.07 -5.01
N PHE A 464 12.53 -34.90 -6.00
CA PHE A 464 12.48 -36.35 -5.87
C PHE A 464 13.92 -36.86 -5.70
N LEU A 465 14.23 -37.52 -4.57
CA LEU A 465 15.58 -38.02 -4.27
C LEU A 465 15.85 -39.42 -4.83
N GLN A 466 14.79 -40.19 -5.07
CA GLN A 466 14.86 -41.53 -5.67
C GLN A 466 13.63 -41.70 -6.57
N LEU A 467 13.91 -42.01 -7.84
CA LEU A 467 13.11 -41.75 -9.07
C LEU A 467 11.57 -41.89 -9.02
N PRO A 468 10.85 -41.19 -9.95
CA PRO A 468 11.39 -40.37 -11.04
C PRO A 468 11.09 -38.87 -10.93
N ASP A 469 12.03 -38.10 -11.45
CA ASP A 469 12.27 -36.67 -11.31
C ASP A 469 11.25 -35.78 -12.06
N ALA A 470 10.05 -36.31 -12.30
CA ALA A 470 9.00 -35.70 -13.10
C ALA A 470 7.78 -35.35 -12.23
N THR A 471 7.15 -34.21 -12.52
CA THR A 471 5.88 -33.77 -11.90
C THR A 471 4.71 -34.72 -12.20
N SER A 472 4.90 -35.62 -13.17
CA SER A 472 3.97 -36.66 -13.55
C SER A 472 4.69 -38.01 -13.68
N MET A 473 4.16 -39.07 -13.06
CA MET A 473 4.77 -40.41 -13.12
C MET A 473 3.89 -41.38 -13.90
N SER A 474 4.46 -42.09 -14.88
CA SER A 474 3.77 -43.22 -15.51
C SER A 474 3.99 -44.49 -14.71
N TRP A 475 2.90 -45.01 -14.14
CA TRP A 475 2.89 -46.28 -13.43
C TRP A 475 2.66 -47.42 -14.41
N ASN A 476 3.35 -48.57 -14.29
CA ASN A 476 3.10 -49.76 -15.12
C ASN A 476 3.18 -51.02 -14.25
N TYR A 477 2.07 -51.77 -14.13
CA TYR A 477 2.02 -52.95 -13.27
C TYR A 477 1.57 -54.20 -14.03
N PRO A 478 2.45 -55.19 -14.29
CA PRO A 478 2.07 -56.49 -14.82
C PRO A 478 1.49 -57.39 -13.72
N ILE A 479 0.25 -57.84 -13.87
CA ILE A 479 -0.37 -58.84 -12.98
C ILE A 479 -0.49 -60.17 -13.72
N SER A 480 0.13 -61.24 -13.20
CA SER A 480 0.14 -62.58 -13.81
C SER A 480 -0.82 -63.59 -13.14
N SER A 481 -1.54 -63.20 -12.09
CA SER A 481 -2.49 -64.06 -11.36
C SER A 481 -3.58 -63.26 -10.64
N SER A 482 -4.72 -63.89 -10.36
CA SER A 482 -5.86 -63.26 -9.67
C SER A 482 -5.66 -63.17 -8.16
N PHE A 483 -5.98 -62.00 -7.59
CA PHE A 483 -5.84 -61.65 -6.18
C PHE A 483 -7.15 -61.07 -5.63
N SER A 484 -7.38 -61.14 -4.31
CA SER A 484 -8.58 -60.61 -3.62
C SER A 484 -8.17 -59.74 -2.44
N ASN A 485 -8.62 -58.48 -2.40
CA ASN A 485 -8.40 -57.53 -1.30
C ASN A 485 -6.93 -57.38 -0.88
N LEU A 486 -6.05 -57.23 -1.87
CA LEU A 486 -4.62 -57.06 -1.67
C LEU A 486 -4.18 -55.63 -2.00
N LEU A 487 -3.27 -55.12 -1.16
CA LEU A 487 -2.44 -53.97 -1.46
C LEU A 487 -1.22 -54.46 -2.22
N LEU A 488 -1.11 -54.04 -3.48
CA LEU A 488 -0.01 -54.41 -4.34
C LEU A 488 1.11 -53.38 -4.17
N SER A 489 2.24 -53.85 -3.66
CA SER A 489 3.48 -53.08 -3.50
C SER A 489 4.05 -52.69 -4.87
N ARG A 490 4.81 -51.61 -4.90
CA ARG A 490 5.51 -51.16 -6.11
C ARG A 490 6.53 -52.20 -6.59
N ASN A 491 6.57 -52.47 -7.90
CA ASN A 491 7.51 -53.41 -8.53
C ASN A 491 8.50 -52.68 -9.45
N GLY A 492 9.79 -53.01 -9.38
CA GLY A 492 10.85 -52.36 -10.17
C GLY A 492 12.24 -52.42 -9.53
N THR A 493 13.26 -51.92 -10.23
CA THR A 493 14.68 -51.93 -9.80
C THR A 493 15.00 -50.90 -8.69
N SER A 494 14.10 -49.96 -8.43
CA SER A 494 14.15 -49.03 -7.28
C SER A 494 12.72 -48.78 -6.77
N PRO A 495 12.16 -49.68 -5.95
CA PRO A 495 10.76 -49.61 -5.55
C PRO A 495 10.48 -48.62 -4.40
N ASN A 496 11.53 -48.05 -3.81
CA ASN A 496 11.41 -47.02 -2.78
C ASN A 496 11.14 -45.66 -3.42
N MET A 497 10.31 -44.85 -2.77
CA MET A 497 10.06 -43.46 -3.17
C MET A 497 10.65 -42.54 -2.13
N ALA A 498 11.40 -41.52 -2.55
CA ALA A 498 11.96 -40.53 -1.64
C ALA A 498 11.65 -39.12 -2.13
N PHE A 499 11.04 -38.33 -1.25
CA PHE A 499 10.75 -36.92 -1.44
C PHE A 499 11.73 -36.12 -0.59
N SER A 500 12.24 -35.02 -1.14
CA SER A 500 12.89 -33.97 -0.37
C SER A 500 12.24 -32.64 -0.70
N MET A 501 11.88 -31.91 0.34
CA MET A 501 11.36 -30.57 0.22
C MET A 501 12.33 -29.61 0.87
N MET A 502 12.77 -28.62 0.10
CA MET A 502 13.59 -27.53 0.61
C MET A 502 12.67 -26.36 0.88
N ALA A 503 12.59 -25.96 2.14
CA ALA A 503 11.67 -24.96 2.63
C ALA A 503 12.40 -23.90 3.46
N THR A 504 11.73 -22.77 3.54
CA THR A 504 12.40 -21.47 3.71
C THR A 504 12.19 -20.88 5.10
N ALA A 505 11.07 -21.26 5.72
CA ALA A 505 10.76 -20.96 7.10
C ALA A 505 11.28 -22.05 8.04
N ARG A 506 11.54 -21.69 9.30
CA ARG A 506 11.89 -22.64 10.37
C ARG A 506 10.81 -23.72 10.59
N LYS A 507 9.58 -23.43 10.18
CA LYS A 507 8.40 -24.32 10.15
C LYS A 507 7.52 -23.98 8.94
N PRO A 508 7.86 -24.43 7.72
CA PRO A 508 7.02 -24.16 6.55
C PRO A 508 5.68 -24.87 6.72
N SER A 509 4.58 -24.24 6.37
CA SER A 509 3.33 -24.96 6.09
C SER A 509 3.37 -25.39 4.62
N PHE A 510 3.48 -26.69 4.36
CA PHE A 510 3.31 -27.25 3.02
C PHE A 510 2.42 -28.48 3.09
N SER A 511 1.79 -28.80 1.96
CA SER A 511 1.19 -30.11 1.76
C SER A 511 1.53 -30.64 0.37
N LEU A 512 1.81 -31.94 0.29
CA LEU A 512 1.94 -32.62 -0.98
C LEU A 512 0.60 -33.26 -1.33
N GLN A 513 0.07 -32.90 -2.50
CA GLN A 513 -1.12 -33.50 -3.07
C GLN A 513 -0.77 -34.39 -4.26
N ALA A 514 -1.62 -35.37 -4.54
CA ALA A 514 -1.55 -36.14 -5.77
C ALA A 514 -2.93 -36.33 -6.41
N SER A 515 -2.94 -36.45 -7.74
CA SER A 515 -4.09 -36.85 -8.53
C SER A 515 -3.70 -37.89 -9.58
N VAL A 516 -4.67 -38.72 -9.99
CA VAL A 516 -4.50 -39.77 -10.99
C VAL A 516 -5.12 -39.30 -12.31
N GLN A 517 -4.32 -39.30 -13.37
CA GLN A 517 -4.72 -38.96 -14.74
C GLN A 517 -4.40 -40.13 -15.68
N ASN A 518 -5.04 -40.15 -16.86
CA ASN A 518 -4.76 -41.13 -17.93
C ASN A 518 -4.71 -42.60 -17.45
N SER A 519 -5.58 -42.95 -16.51
CA SER A 519 -5.64 -44.30 -15.93
C SER A 519 -6.40 -45.26 -16.82
N ASN A 520 -5.84 -46.44 -17.07
CA ASN A 520 -6.55 -47.58 -17.69
C ASN A 520 -6.97 -48.64 -16.65
N LEU A 521 -7.01 -48.28 -15.36
CA LEU A 521 -7.35 -49.21 -14.30
C LEU A 521 -8.75 -49.80 -14.50
N PRO A 522 -8.92 -51.13 -14.40
CA PRO A 522 -10.21 -51.78 -14.51
C PRO A 522 -11.06 -51.49 -13.27
N THR A 523 -12.39 -51.64 -13.41
CA THR A 523 -13.33 -51.49 -12.30
C THR A 523 -12.95 -52.40 -11.13
N GLY A 524 -12.78 -51.82 -9.94
CA GLY A 524 -12.40 -52.55 -8.73
C GLY A 524 -10.90 -52.52 -8.40
N ILE A 525 -10.09 -51.73 -9.13
CA ILE A 525 -8.71 -51.39 -8.74
C ILE A 525 -8.59 -49.87 -8.66
N ASN A 526 -8.01 -49.37 -7.58
CA ASN A 526 -7.75 -47.95 -7.40
C ASN A 526 -6.31 -47.72 -6.92
N PHE A 527 -5.75 -46.56 -7.20
CA PHE A 527 -4.55 -46.11 -6.50
C PHE A 527 -4.92 -45.68 -5.09
N ALA A 528 -4.01 -45.92 -4.16
CA ALA A 528 -4.16 -45.46 -2.80
C ALA A 528 -2.80 -45.10 -2.19
N TRP A 529 -2.84 -44.24 -1.18
CA TRP A 529 -1.66 -43.81 -0.44
C TRP A 529 -1.72 -44.36 0.98
N LEU A 530 -0.68 -45.07 1.40
CA LEU A 530 -0.50 -45.59 2.75
C LEU A 530 0.57 -44.76 3.47
N GLN A 531 0.17 -44.00 4.50
CA GLN A 531 1.07 -43.08 5.22
C GLN A 531 2.01 -43.81 6.18
N SER A 532 1.48 -44.69 7.04
CA SER A 532 2.23 -45.53 7.96
C SER A 532 1.61 -46.94 8.04
N SER A 533 2.33 -47.92 8.60
CA SER A 533 1.88 -49.32 8.69
C SER A 533 0.68 -49.50 9.62
N SER A 534 0.29 -48.46 10.35
CA SER A 534 -0.85 -48.40 11.28
C SER A 534 -1.99 -47.47 10.84
N ASP A 535 -1.87 -46.80 9.69
CA ASP A 535 -2.80 -45.72 9.27
C ASP A 535 -3.89 -46.14 8.26
N SER A 536 -4.89 -45.25 8.13
CA SER A 536 -5.96 -45.31 7.13
C SER A 536 -5.42 -45.12 5.71
N LEU A 537 -5.85 -46.00 4.80
CA LEU A 537 -5.56 -45.91 3.38
C LEU A 537 -6.29 -44.71 2.74
N VAL A 538 -5.57 -43.81 2.08
CA VAL A 538 -6.14 -42.65 1.38
C VAL A 538 -6.36 -42.99 -0.09
N PRO A 539 -7.61 -43.10 -0.59
CA PRO A 539 -7.86 -43.41 -1.99
C PRO A 539 -7.44 -42.23 -2.89
N LEU A 540 -6.81 -42.54 -4.03
CA LEU A 540 -6.42 -41.55 -5.04
C LEU A 540 -7.30 -41.66 -6.27
N ASN A 541 -7.76 -40.52 -6.76
CA ASN A 541 -8.61 -40.40 -7.94
C ASN A 541 -8.18 -39.18 -8.77
N SER A 542 -9.02 -38.74 -9.71
CA SER A 542 -8.72 -37.60 -10.59
C SER A 542 -8.67 -36.25 -9.88
N ALA A 543 -9.26 -36.11 -8.70
CA ALA A 543 -9.15 -34.92 -7.87
C ALA A 543 -7.88 -34.96 -7.00
N ALA A 544 -7.24 -33.80 -6.85
CA ALA A 544 -6.05 -33.66 -6.02
C ALA A 544 -6.39 -33.96 -4.55
N THR A 545 -5.65 -34.89 -3.95
CA THR A 545 -5.84 -35.34 -2.57
C THR A 545 -4.56 -35.11 -1.79
N THR A 546 -4.66 -34.48 -0.61
CA THR A 546 -3.52 -34.27 0.29
C THR A 546 -3.02 -35.59 0.85
N LEU A 547 -1.74 -35.86 0.62
CA LEU A 547 -1.08 -37.11 1.01
C LEU A 547 -0.30 -36.99 2.31
N PHE A 548 0.40 -35.88 2.51
CA PHE A 548 1.11 -35.58 3.74
C PHE A 548 1.41 -34.08 3.84
N THR A 549 1.74 -33.64 5.05
CA THR A 549 2.16 -32.28 5.38
C THR A 549 3.52 -32.29 6.07
N ASN A 550 4.06 -31.12 6.36
CA ASN A 550 5.25 -30.94 7.19
C ASN A 550 5.17 -31.63 8.58
N ALA A 551 3.96 -31.88 9.09
CA ALA A 551 3.70 -32.47 10.40
C ALA A 551 3.35 -33.97 10.33
N SER A 552 3.30 -34.57 9.14
CA SER A 552 2.99 -35.99 8.98
C SER A 552 4.10 -36.89 9.55
N ALA A 553 3.69 -38.03 10.09
CA ALA A 553 4.62 -39.05 10.59
C ALA A 553 5.55 -39.54 9.46
N GLY A 554 6.83 -39.75 9.80
CA GLY A 554 7.85 -40.20 8.85
C GLY A 554 8.51 -39.09 8.03
N VAL A 555 7.99 -37.86 8.07
CA VAL A 555 8.70 -36.69 7.54
C VAL A 555 9.83 -36.33 8.52
N THR A 556 11.07 -36.45 8.06
CA THR A 556 12.28 -36.14 8.81
C THR A 556 12.82 -34.77 8.43
N ASN A 557 13.48 -34.08 9.36
CA ASN A 557 14.15 -32.80 9.13
C ASN A 557 15.66 -32.96 9.40
N PRO A 558 16.41 -33.59 8.47
CA PRO A 558 17.81 -33.93 8.69
C PRO A 558 18.75 -32.71 8.70
N SER A 559 18.35 -31.61 8.07
CA SER A 559 19.11 -30.36 8.04
C SER A 559 18.15 -29.17 7.91
N TYR A 560 18.55 -27.99 8.36
CA TYR A 560 17.67 -26.81 8.44
C TYR A 560 16.97 -26.51 7.10
N GLY A 561 15.63 -26.53 7.09
CA GLY A 561 14.83 -26.29 5.90
C GLY A 561 14.66 -27.50 4.97
N GLN A 562 15.33 -28.63 5.22
CA GLN A 562 15.18 -29.84 4.43
C GLN A 562 14.20 -30.80 5.09
N PHE A 563 13.16 -31.22 4.37
CA PHE A 563 12.15 -32.17 4.83
C PHE A 563 12.16 -33.39 3.93
N ASN A 564 12.48 -34.56 4.48
CA ASN A 564 12.59 -35.79 3.71
C ASN A 564 11.53 -36.80 4.14
N LEU A 565 10.85 -37.39 3.16
CA LEU A 565 9.97 -38.54 3.36
C LEU A 565 10.44 -39.68 2.47
N THR A 566 10.79 -40.81 3.05
CA THR A 566 11.13 -42.03 2.30
C THR A 566 10.09 -43.09 2.59
N GLN A 567 9.57 -43.71 1.54
CA GLN A 567 8.58 -44.77 1.60
C GLN A 567 9.15 -46.03 0.96
N SER A 568 9.12 -47.14 1.72
CA SER A 568 9.49 -48.46 1.20
C SER A 568 8.51 -48.94 0.13
N ALA A 569 8.87 -49.95 -0.65
CA ALA A 569 8.00 -50.55 -1.67
C ALA A 569 6.56 -50.88 -1.21
N GLN A 570 6.35 -51.17 0.09
CA GLN A 570 5.06 -51.51 0.67
C GLN A 570 4.26 -50.31 1.23
N MET A 571 4.80 -49.10 1.13
CA MET A 571 4.29 -47.89 1.78
C MET A 571 4.23 -46.72 0.80
N GLY A 572 3.41 -45.70 1.01
CA GLY A 572 3.20 -44.61 0.05
C GLY A 572 2.23 -45.00 -1.06
N LEU A 573 2.58 -44.76 -2.33
CA LEU A 573 1.70 -45.04 -3.47
C LEU A 573 1.58 -46.55 -3.77
N LEU A 574 0.37 -47.09 -3.67
CA LEU A 574 0.05 -48.51 -3.84
C LEU A 574 -1.16 -48.69 -4.78
N LEU A 575 -1.34 -49.91 -5.29
CA LEU A 575 -2.59 -50.33 -5.94
C LEU A 575 -3.43 -51.11 -4.95
N GLN A 576 -4.66 -50.66 -4.70
CA GLN A 576 -5.65 -51.37 -3.91
C GLN A 576 -6.60 -52.12 -4.83
N THR A 577 -6.68 -53.43 -4.64
CA THR A 577 -7.68 -54.27 -5.28
C THR A 577 -8.90 -54.38 -4.36
N GLN A 578 -10.07 -54.01 -4.85
CA GLN A 578 -11.36 -54.08 -4.14
C GLN A 578 -12.29 -55.17 -4.72
N SER A 579 -11.85 -55.82 -5.80
CA SER A 579 -12.56 -56.90 -6.49
C SER A 579 -11.76 -58.20 -6.40
N ASN A 580 -12.47 -59.32 -6.34
CA ASN A 580 -11.97 -60.69 -6.37
C ASN A 580 -11.56 -61.17 -7.78
N LYS A 581 -11.62 -60.29 -8.79
CA LYS A 581 -11.24 -60.59 -10.18
C LYS A 581 -10.43 -59.46 -10.80
N VAL A 582 -9.14 -59.42 -10.46
CA VAL A 582 -8.17 -58.64 -11.23
C VAL A 582 -7.71 -59.49 -12.41
N TYR A 583 -7.87 -58.99 -13.63
CA TYR A 583 -7.47 -59.70 -14.85
C TYR A 583 -5.96 -59.63 -15.07
N GLN A 584 -5.39 -60.60 -15.78
CA GLN A 584 -4.01 -60.51 -16.22
C GLN A 584 -3.86 -59.36 -17.22
N GLY A 585 -2.89 -58.48 -17.03
CA GLY A 585 -2.71 -57.31 -17.89
C GLY A 585 -1.64 -56.34 -17.40
N THR A 586 -1.38 -55.31 -18.20
CA THR A 586 -0.53 -54.16 -17.82
C THR A 586 -1.42 -52.97 -17.52
N TYR A 587 -1.28 -52.46 -16.29
CA TYR A 587 -2.04 -51.29 -15.83
C TYR A 587 -1.17 -50.06 -15.79
N SER A 588 -1.66 -48.99 -16.39
CA SER A 588 -0.98 -47.71 -16.48
C SER A 588 -1.82 -46.54 -16.01
N ALA A 589 -1.17 -45.58 -15.36
CA ALA A 589 -1.73 -44.28 -15.07
C ALA A 589 -0.62 -43.23 -14.91
N THR A 590 -0.99 -41.97 -15.03
CA THR A 590 -0.14 -40.83 -14.74
C THR A 590 -0.48 -40.28 -13.35
N ILE A 591 0.48 -40.24 -12.42
CA ILE A 591 0.30 -39.61 -11.11
C ILE A 591 0.88 -38.20 -11.16
N ASN A 592 0.02 -37.20 -11.05
CA ASN A 592 0.44 -35.80 -10.97
C ASN A 592 0.62 -35.42 -9.51
N TRP A 593 1.80 -34.89 -9.18
CA TRP A 593 2.13 -34.36 -7.86
C TRP A 593 1.94 -32.86 -7.85
N THR A 594 1.45 -32.30 -6.76
CA THR A 594 1.30 -30.85 -6.60
C THR A 594 1.73 -30.45 -5.20
N LEU A 595 2.68 -29.52 -5.12
CA LEU A 595 3.06 -28.90 -3.86
C LEU A 595 2.14 -27.69 -3.62
N VAL A 596 1.41 -27.69 -2.52
CA VAL A 596 0.59 -26.54 -2.08
C VAL A 596 1.40 -25.71 -1.10
N ASP A 597 1.32 -24.38 -1.23
CA ASP A 597 2.14 -23.41 -0.51
C ASP A 597 3.64 -23.60 -0.75
N GLY A 598 4.02 -23.90 -2.01
CA GLY A 598 5.39 -23.99 -2.49
C GLY A 598 5.47 -23.85 -4.02
N ILE A 599 6.68 -23.91 -4.57
CA ILE A 599 6.98 -23.93 -6.01
C ILE A 599 7.43 -25.35 -6.34
N GLN A 600 6.86 -25.98 -7.37
CA GLN A 600 7.22 -27.34 -7.75
C GLN A 600 8.40 -27.37 -8.72
#